data_AF-A0A5P9D6D1-F1
#
_entry.id   AF-A0A5P9D6D1-F1
#
_cell.length_a   1.000
_cell.length_b   1.000
_cell.length_c   1.000
_cell.angle_alpha   90.00
_cell.angle_beta   90.00
_cell.angle_gamma   90.00
#
_symmetry.space_group_name_H-M   'P 1'
#
loop_
_entity.id
_entity.type
_entity.pdbx_description
1 polymer ?
#
loop_
_entity_poly.entity_id
_entity_poly.type
_entity_poly.pdbx_seq_one_letter_code
_entity_poly.pdbx_strand_id
1 'polypeptide(L)' 'MYQFLSTVFKIAVISLLVGAGLSFVNITAVDILGSVGLSPMQLWIYLLEFWDWAVPNMILGAFIVVPVWLVIYLFKPPRA' A
#
# COMPACT_ATOMS: atom_id res chain seq x y z
N MET A 1 -6.21 -4.91 -15.23
CA MET A 1 -4.95 -5.16 -14.49
C MET A 1 -3.81 -4.24 -14.97
N TYR A 2 -3.42 -4.30 -16.26
CA TYR A 2 -2.32 -3.47 -16.80
C TYR A 2 -2.52 -1.96 -16.65
N GLN A 3 -3.74 -1.45 -16.83
CA GLN A 3 -4.03 -0.03 -16.64
C GLN A 3 -3.88 0.41 -15.19
N PHE A 4 -4.40 -0.35 -14.22
CA PHE A 4 -4.24 -0.06 -12.79
C PHE A 4 -2.76 -0.03 -12.39
N LEU A 5 -1.99 -1.06 -12.78
CA LEU A 5 -0.57 -1.12 -12.48
C LEU A 5 0.22 0.02 -13.14
N SER A 6 -0.13 0.38 -14.38
CA SER A 6 0.47 1.53 -15.06
C SER A 6 0.13 2.84 -14.35
N THR A 7 -1.10 3.02 -13.88
CA THR A 7 -1.51 4.20 -13.10
C THR A 7 -0.74 4.28 -11.79
N VAL A 8 -0.67 3.19 -11.01
CA VAL A 8 0.11 3.14 -9.76
C VAL A 8 1.58 3.46 -10.02
N PHE A 9 2.17 2.87 -11.07
CA PHE A 9 3.55 3.13 -11.45
C PHE A 9 3.79 4.60 -11.85
N LYS A 10 2.90 5.17 -12.68
CA LYS A 10 2.98 6.59 -13.07
C LYS A 10 2.90 7.50 -11.84
N ILE A 11 1.98 7.23 -10.92
CA ILE A 11 1.86 7.98 -9.67
C ILE A 11 3.16 7.88 -8.87
N ALA A 12 3.72 6.67 -8.70
CA ALA A 12 4.97 6.49 -7.98
C ALA A 12 6.13 7.29 -8.62
N VAL A 13 6.26 7.25 -9.95
CA VAL A 13 7.28 8.02 -10.69
C VAL A 13 7.08 9.52 -10.51
N ILE A 14 5.86 10.03 -10.68
CA ILE A 14 5.56 11.46 -10.53
C ILE A 14 5.82 11.91 -9.09
N SER A 15 5.37 11.15 -8.09
CA SER A 15 5.62 11.46 -6.67
C SER A 15 7.11 11.48 -6.34
N LEU A 16 7.89 10.57 -6.91
CA LEU A 16 9.35 10.56 -6.74
C LEU A 16 10.01 11.78 -7.39
N LEU A 17 9.61 12.13 -8.62
CA LEU A 17 10.13 13.31 -9.31
C LEU A 17 9.78 14.60 -8.56
N VAL A 18 8.54 14.73 -8.06
CA VAL A 18 8.11 15.88 -7.25
C VAL A 18 8.90 15.92 -5.94
N GLY A 19 9.02 14.80 -5.23
CA GLY A 19 9.79 14.72 -3.98
C GLY A 19 11.27 15.08 -4.17
N ALA A 20 11.88 14.59 -5.25
CA ALA A 20 13.25 14.97 -5.63
C ALA A 20 13.34 16.48 -5.94
N GLY A 21 12.37 17.02 -6.68
CA GLY A 21 12.22 18.45 -6.95
C GLY A 21 12.14 19.30 -5.67
N LEU A 22 11.32 18.88 -4.71
CA LEU A 22 11.20 19.53 -3.40
C LEU A 22 12.51 19.47 -2.61
N SER A 23 13.22 18.34 -2.67
CA SER A 23 14.53 18.20 -2.05
C SER A 23 15.58 19.16 -2.65
N PHE A 24 15.49 19.49 -3.95
CA PHE A 24 16.40 20.47 -4.57
C PHE A 24 16.20 21.89 -4.05
N VAL A 25 15.01 22.25 -3.55
CA VAL A 25 14.73 23.54 -2.92
C VAL A 25 14.86 23.50 -1.39
N ASN A 26 15.54 22.50 -0.85
CA ASN A 26 15.75 22.25 0.59
C ASN A 26 14.46 22.00 1.40
N ILE A 27 13.37 21.57 0.74
CA ILE A 27 12.17 21.12 1.46
C ILE A 27 12.34 19.63 1.76
N THR A 28 12.38 19.28 3.04
CA THR A 28 12.57 17.90 3.49
C THR A 28 11.27 17.29 4.02
N ALA A 29 11.25 15.96 4.14
CA ALA A 29 10.14 15.26 4.79
C ALA A 29 9.96 15.68 6.26
N VAL A 30 11.03 16.12 6.94
CA VAL A 30 10.97 16.62 8.31
C VAL A 30 10.12 17.89 8.38
N ASP A 31 10.31 18.81 7.42
CA ASP A 31 9.61 20.09 7.38
C ASP A 31 8.11 19.89 7.10
N ILE A 32 7.79 19.02 6.13
CA ILE A 32 6.41 18.72 5.77
C ILE A 32 5.70 17.96 6.89
N LEU A 33 6.29 16.90 7.43
CA LEU A 33 5.68 16.14 8.51
C LEU A 33 5.56 16.98 9.80
N GLY A 34 6.57 17.80 10.09
CA GLY A 34 6.55 18.72 11.22
C GLY A 34 5.39 19.72 11.15
N SER A 35 5.01 20.18 9.95
CA SER A 35 3.87 21.10 9.76
C SER A 35 2.52 20.51 10.20
N VAL A 36 2.38 19.18 10.17
CA VAL A 36 1.18 18.45 10.62
C VAL A 36 1.37 17.82 12.00
N GLY A 37 2.44 18.18 12.72
CA GLY A 37 2.72 17.68 14.07
C GLY A 37 3.25 16.24 14.12
N LEU A 38 3.73 15.71 12.99
CA LEU A 38 4.29 14.37 12.88
C LEU A 38 5.80 14.43 12.75
N SER A 39 6.50 13.57 13.49
CA SER A 39 7.92 13.30 13.22
C SER A 39 8.06 12.18 12.18
N PRO A 40 9.14 12.17 11.37
CA PRO A 40 9.44 11.06 10.48
C PRO A 40 9.54 9.71 11.20
N MET A 41 10.05 9.72 12.44
CA MET A 41 10.16 8.51 13.27
C MET A 41 8.78 7.98 13.67
N GLN A 42 7.84 8.84 14.05
CA GLN A 42 6.46 8.44 14.34
C GLN A 42 5.78 7.85 13.12
N LEU A 43 5.97 8.43 11.93
CA LEU A 43 5.43 7.89 10.69
C LEU A 43 5.96 6.47 10.41
N TRP A 44 7.25 6.24 10.65
CA TRP A 44 7.84 4.91 10.51
C TRP A 44 7.25 3.89 11.50
N ILE A 45 7.07 4.30 12.76
CA ILE A 45 6.45 3.45 13.79
C ILE A 45 5.01 3.08 13.40
N TYR A 46 4.20 4.03 12.92
CA TYR A 46 2.84 3.75 12.46
C TYR A 46 2.80 2.80 11.26
N LEU A 47 3.78 2.89 10.36
CA LEU A 47 3.88 1.98 9.23
C LEU A 47 4.16 0.54 9.69
N LEU A 48 5.04 0.37 10.68
CA LEU A 48 5.35 -0.92 11.29
C LEU A 48 4.16 -1.47 12.07
N GLU A 49 3.51 -0.64 12.89
CA GLU A 49 2.32 -1.03 13.65
C GLU A 49 1.18 -1.46 12.72
N PHE A 50 0.97 -0.72 11.61
CA PHE A 50 0.04 -1.12 10.58
C PHE A 50 0.40 -2.46 9.95
N TRP A 51 1.69 -2.70 9.67
CA TRP A 51 2.16 -3.96 9.12
C TRP A 51 1.96 -5.14 10.08
N ASP A 52 2.33 -4.96 11.35
CA ASP A 52 2.19 -5.94 12.41
C ASP A 52 0.73 -6.29 12.69
N TRP A 53 -0.19 -5.35 12.48
CA TRP A 53 -1.63 -5.61 12.48
C TRP A 53 -2.09 -6.30 11.19
N ALA A 54 -1.70 -5.80 10.01
CA ALA A 54 -2.25 -6.23 8.73
C ALA A 54 -1.86 -7.67 8.37
N VAL A 55 -0.59 -8.04 8.53
CA VAL A 55 -0.06 -9.36 8.12
C VAL A 55 -0.79 -10.53 8.79
N PRO A 56 -0.87 -10.63 10.13
CA PRO A 56 -1.55 -11.75 10.76
C PRO A 56 -3.04 -11.78 10.42
N ASN A 57 -3.70 -10.61 10.35
CA ASN A 57 -5.11 -10.54 9.99
C ASN A 57 -5.38 -10.96 8.53
N MET A 58 -4.50 -10.61 7.60
CA MET A 58 -4.57 -11.08 6.22
C MET A 58 -4.39 -12.60 6.13
N ILE A 59 -3.45 -13.18 6.88
CA ILE A 59 -3.24 -14.63 6.94
C ILE A 59 -4.49 -15.32 7.47
N LEU A 60 -5.06 -14.84 8.59
CA LEU A 60 -6.31 -15.37 9.16
C LEU A 60 -7.47 -15.31 8.16
N GLY A 61 -7.63 -14.19 7.45
CA GLY A 61 -8.62 -14.06 6.39
C GLY A 61 -8.39 -15.03 5.23
N ALA A 62 -7.14 -15.20 4.80
CA ALA A 62 -6.78 -16.10 3.71
C ALA A 62 -7.12 -17.56 4.01
N PHE A 63 -6.95 -18.01 5.26
CA PHE A 63 -7.34 -19.37 5.68
C PHE A 63 -8.83 -19.68 5.47
N ILE A 64 -9.70 -18.66 5.45
CA ILE A 64 -11.14 -18.83 5.23
C ILE A 64 -11.49 -18.56 3.77
N VAL A 65 -11.04 -17.43 3.23
CA VAL A 65 -11.45 -16.95 1.91
C VAL A 65 -10.92 -17.84 0.79
N VAL A 66 -9.66 -18.29 0.87
CA VAL A 66 -9.02 -19.07 -0.21
C VAL A 66 -9.70 -20.43 -0.39
N PRO A 67 -9.95 -21.23 0.66
CA PRO A 67 -10.68 -22.49 0.51
C PRO A 67 -12.12 -22.31 0.01
N VAL A 68 -12.85 -21.31 0.53
CA VAL A 68 -14.22 -21.03 0.08
C VAL A 68 -14.24 -20.68 -1.40
N TRP A 69 -13.35 -19.79 -1.84
CA TRP A 69 -13.21 -19.45 -3.25
C TRP A 69 -12.86 -20.67 -4.11
N LEU A 70 -11.96 -21.53 -3.64
CA LEU A 70 -11.55 -22.74 -4.35
C LEU A 70 -12.74 -23.70 -4.56
N VAL A 71 -13.54 -23.93 -3.52
CA VAL A 71 -14.76 -24.75 -3.61
C VAL A 71 -15.72 -24.15 -4.63
N ILE A 72 -16.03 -22.86 -4.53
CA ILE A 72 -16.92 -22.17 -5.48
C ILE A 72 -16.38 -22.28 -6.91
N TYR A 73 -15.07 -22.11 -7.09
CA TYR A 73 -14.42 -22.21 -8.39
C TYR A 73 -14.52 -23.61 -8.99
N LEU A 74 -14.30 -24.66 -8.19
CA LEU A 74 -14.38 -26.06 -8.62
C LEU A 74 -15.81 -26.48 -8.99
N PHE A 75 -16.81 -26.01 -8.24
CA PHE A 75 -18.23 -26.33 -8.49
C PHE A 75 -18.91 -25.36 -9.47
N LYS A 76 -18.17 -24.41 -10.04
CA LYS A 76 -18.72 -23.46 -10.99
C LYS A 76 -19.11 -24.19 -12.29
N PRO A 77 -20.40 -24.20 -12.68
CA PRO A 77 -20.82 -24.86 -13.91
C PRO A 77 -20.15 -24.21 -15.12
N PRO A 78 -19.77 -25.01 -16.15
CA PRO A 78 -19.19 -24.47 -17.37
C PRO A 78 -20.17 -23.48 -18.00
N ARG A 79 -19.66 -22.29 -18.32
CA ARG A 79 -20.43 -21.25 -19.00
C ARG A 79 -20.62 -21.72 -20.44
N ALA A 80 -21.87 -22.05 -20.80
CA ALA A 80 -22.29 -22.34 -22.17
C ALA A 80 -22.23 -21.08 -23.04
#